data_AF-A0A2E8VQH8-F1
#
_entry.id   AF-A0A2E8VQH8-F1
#
_cell.length_a   1.000
_cell.length_b   1.000
_cell.length_c   1.000
_cell.angle_alpha   90.00
_cell.angle_beta   90.00
_cell.angle_gamma   90.00
#
_symmetry.space_group_name_H-M   'P 1'
#
loop_
_entity.id
_entity.type
_entity.pdbx_description
1 polymer ?
#
loop_
_entity_poly.entity_id
_entity_poly.type
_entity_poly.pdbx_seq_one_letter_code
_entity_poly.pdbx_strand_id
1 'polypeptide(L)' 'MFIVGAGTIGLTALVAAKAWGAHSIILARHPHQQAAARALGADEVLTDDDAGTARLKELRHAQAIDLPSKRREVRAIR' A
#
# COMPACT_ATOMS: atom_id res chain seq x y z
N MET A 1 -2.35 -2.57 8.84
CA MET A 1 -3.01 -1.42 8.17
C MET A 1 -2.36 -1.21 6.81
N PHE A 2 -3.17 -1.14 5.76
CA PHE A 2 -2.72 -0.90 4.39
C PHE A 2 -3.15 0.50 3.94
N ILE A 3 -2.20 1.31 3.48
CA ILE A 3 -2.38 2.74 3.17
C ILE A 3 -2.02 2.98 1.71
N VAL A 4 -2.92 3.61 0.97
CA VAL A 4 -2.70 3.97 -0.43
C VAL A 4 -2.34 5.45 -0.52
N GLY A 5 -1.09 5.74 -0.88
CA GLY A 5 -0.58 7.10 -1.05
C GLY A 5 0.14 7.62 0.18
N ALA A 6 1.22 8.36 -0.07
CA ALA A 6 2.09 8.95 0.95
C ALA A 6 2.18 10.48 0.82
N GLY A 7 1.01 11.11 0.64
CA GLY A 7 0.81 12.54 0.89
C GLY A 7 0.43 12.79 2.35
N THR A 8 0.07 14.03 2.70
CA THR A 8 -0.22 14.43 4.10
C THR A 8 -1.20 13.49 4.80
N ILE A 9 -2.33 13.16 4.16
CA ILE A 9 -3.36 12.28 4.77
C ILE A 9 -2.79 10.87 5.01
N GLY A 10 -2.09 10.29 4.04
CA GLY A 10 -1.51 8.95 4.16
C GLY A 10 -0.41 8.87 5.22
N LEU A 11 0.44 9.90 5.30
CA LEU A 11 1.49 9.99 6.31
C LEU A 11 0.92 10.21 7.72
N THR A 12 -0.13 11.03 7.87
CA THR A 12 -0.84 11.16 9.15
C THR A 12 -1.51 9.85 9.56
N ALA A 13 -2.12 9.12 8.60
CA ALA A 13 -2.70 7.81 8.86
C ALA A 13 -1.64 6.78 9.28
N LEU A 14 -0.43 6.84 8.70
CA LEU A 14 0.71 6.03 9.11
C LEU A 14 1.12 6.33 10.55
N VAL A 15 1.30 7.61 10.90
CA VAL A 15 1.65 8.00 12.29
C VAL A 15 0.61 7.52 13.28
N ALA A 16 -0.68 7.67 12.96
CA ALA A 16 -1.75 7.11 13.78
C ALA A 16 -1.63 5.58 13.90
N ALA A 17 -1.41 4.85 12.80
CA ALA A 17 -1.22 3.41 12.84
C ALA A 17 -0.06 2.99 13.77
N LYS A 18 1.07 3.69 13.68
CA LYS A 18 2.25 3.42 14.52
C LYS A 18 1.99 3.74 16.00
N ALA A 19 1.27 4.82 16.31
CA ALA A 19 0.89 5.14 17.68
C ALA A 19 0.02 4.06 18.34
N TRP A 20 -0.73 3.28 17.54
CA TRP A 20 -1.54 2.15 18.00
C TRP A 20 -0.82 0.80 17.89
N GLY A 21 0.47 0.78 17.56
CA GLY A 21 1.26 -0.45 17.43
C GLY A 21 0.90 -1.34 16.24
N ALA A 22 0.17 -0.81 15.25
CA ALA A 22 -0.22 -1.59 14.09
C ALA A 22 0.97 -1.77 13.13
N HIS A 23 1.07 -2.97 12.55
CA HIS A 23 1.89 -3.19 11.36
C HIS A 23 1.33 -2.38 10.18
N SER A 24 2.19 -1.68 9.47
CA SER A 24 1.82 -0.66 8.47
C SER A 24 2.52 -0.91 7.14
N ILE A 25 1.72 -0.96 6.08
CA ILE A 25 2.17 -1.11 4.69
C ILE A 25 1.65 0.12 3.94
N ILE A 26 2.53 0.87 3.29
CA ILE A 26 2.16 2.11 2.58
C ILE A 26 2.68 2.13 1.15
N LEU A 27 1.83 2.55 0.21
CA LEU A 27 2.22 2.77 -1.18
C LEU A 27 2.74 4.20 -1.39
N ALA A 28 3.98 4.34 -1.87
CA ALA A 28 4.65 5.63 -2.09
C ALA A 28 5.40 5.64 -3.43
N ARG A 29 4.89 6.42 -4.39
CA ARG A 29 5.45 6.49 -5.76
C ARG A 29 6.80 7.20 -5.81
N HIS A 30 6.91 8.34 -5.12
CA HIS A 30 8.07 9.21 -5.27
C HIS A 30 9.13 8.96 -4.19
N PRO A 31 10.44 9.08 -4.49
CA PRO A 31 11.50 8.82 -3.51
C PRO A 31 11.38 9.63 -2.21
N HIS A 32 10.97 10.89 -2.29
CA HIS A 32 10.76 11.74 -1.10
C HIS A 32 9.61 11.23 -0.21
N GLN A 33 8.55 10.68 -0.81
CA GLN A 33 7.45 10.08 -0.07
C GLN A 33 7.86 8.77 0.60
N GLN A 34 8.68 7.96 -0.08
CA GLN A 34 9.23 6.73 0.47
C GLN A 34 10.14 7.02 1.67
N ALA A 35 11.04 8.01 1.53
CA ALA A 35 11.90 8.45 2.61
C ALA A 35 11.10 8.96 3.82
N ALA A 36 10.07 9.78 3.58
CA ALA A 36 9.18 10.26 4.64
C ALA A 36 8.44 9.12 5.35
N ALA A 37 7.88 8.17 4.59
CA ALA A 37 7.20 7.01 5.17
C ALA A 37 8.14 6.15 6.04
N ARG A 38 9.38 5.91 5.58
CA ARG A 38 10.39 5.19 6.37
C ARG A 38 10.77 5.95 7.64
N ALA A 39 10.97 7.26 7.54
CA ALA A 39 11.29 8.11 8.69
C ALA A 39 10.17 8.12 9.75
N LEU A 40 8.91 7.99 9.33
CA LEU A 40 7.75 7.87 10.20
C LEU A 40 7.49 6.44 10.72
N GLY A 41 8.36 5.48 10.38
CA GLY A 41 8.31 4.13 10.93
C GLY A 41 7.40 3.14 10.18
N ALA A 42 7.15 3.36 8.88
CA ALA A 42 6.48 2.35 8.07
C ALA A 42 7.24 1.03 8.07
N ASP A 43 6.52 -0.09 8.25
CA ASP A 43 7.12 -1.43 8.30
C ASP A 43 7.41 -1.94 6.88
N GLU A 44 6.51 -1.65 5.93
CA GLU A 44 6.73 -1.89 4.50
C GLU A 44 6.37 -0.64 3.68
N VAL A 45 7.24 -0.28 2.74
CA VAL A 45 6.99 0.77 1.74
C VAL A 45 7.02 0.13 0.36
N LEU A 46 5.89 0.18 -0.33
CA LEU A 46 5.69 -0.40 -1.65
C LEU A 46 5.67 0.69 -2.72
N THR A 47 6.22 0.38 -3.88
CA THR A 47 6.28 1.22 -5.08
C THR A 47 5.29 0.72 -6.13
N ASP A 48 5.08 1.50 -7.20
CA ASP A 48 4.21 1.11 -8.33
C ASP A 48 4.99 0.43 -9.47
N ASP A 49 6.16 -0.12 -9.16
CA ASP A 49 6.95 -0.96 -10.06
C ASP A 49 6.50 -2.43 -10.02
N ASP A 50 7.20 -3.27 -10.79
CA ASP A 50 6.90 -4.70 -10.89
C ASP A 50 7.09 -5.42 -9.54
N ALA A 51 8.10 -5.03 -8.77
CA ALA A 51 8.37 -5.60 -7.45
C ALA A 51 7.25 -5.27 -6.47
N GLY A 52 6.83 -4.00 -6.38
CA GLY A 52 5.71 -3.59 -5.54
C GLY A 52 4.39 -4.25 -5.97
N THR A 53 4.18 -4.41 -7.27
CA THR A 53 3.01 -5.13 -7.82
C THR A 53 3.03 -6.61 -7.46
N ALA A 54 4.18 -7.27 -7.53
CA ALA A 54 4.33 -8.67 -7.11
C ALA A 54 4.04 -8.82 -5.61
N ARG A 55 4.63 -7.96 -4.78
CA ARG A 55 4.41 -7.97 -3.33
C ARG A 55 2.95 -7.72 -2.96
N LEU A 56 2.27 -6.80 -3.62
CA LEU A 56 0.83 -6.56 -3.41
C LEU A 56 -0.01 -7.80 -3.75
N LYS A 57 0.36 -8.57 -4.78
CA LYS A 57 -0.31 -9.83 -5.11
C LYS A 57 -0.11 -10.86 -4.01
N GLU A 58 1.10 -11.01 -3.49
CA GLU A 58 1.41 -11.92 -2.38
C GLU A 58 0.57 -11.60 -1.15
N LEU A 59 0.54 -10.33 -0.73
CA LEU A 59 -0.24 -9.87 0.42
C LEU A 59 -1.73 -10.18 0.27
N ARG A 60 -2.28 -10.00 -0.94
CA ARG A 60 -3.67 -10.37 -1.26
C ARG A 60 -3.88 -11.88 -1.18
N HIS A 61 -2.98 -12.68 -1.77
CA HIS A 61 -3.07 -14.14 -1.75
C HIS A 61 -3.00 -14.71 -0.33
N ALA A 62 -2.17 -14.11 0.52
CA ALA A 62 -2.07 -14.44 1.94
C ALA A 62 -3.24 -13.89 2.78
N GLN A 63 -4.22 -13.20 2.17
CA GLN A 63 -5.32 -12.53 2.84
C GLN A 63 -4.87 -11.51 3.91
N ALA A 64 -3.65 -10.98 3.79
CA ALA A 64 -3.12 -9.93 4.66
C ALA A 64 -3.75 -8.56 4.35
N ILE A 65 -4.31 -8.41 3.15
CA ILE A 65 -5.11 -7.26 2.73
C ILE A 65 -6.38 -7.75 2.02
N ASP A 66 -7.51 -7.09 2.30
CA ASP A 66 -8.78 -7.39 1.66
C ASP A 66 -9.03 -6.42 0.49
N LEU A 67 -8.49 -6.77 -0.68
CA LEU A 67 -8.69 -6.02 -1.92
C LEU A 67 -9.37 -6.92 -2.97
N PRO A 68 -10.41 -6.41 -3.66
CA PRO A 68 -11.04 -7.16 -4.73
C PRO A 68 -10.05 -7.40 -5.88
N SER A 69 -10.12 -8.57 -6.51
CA SER A 69 -9.39 -8.80 -7.76
C SER A 69 -9.88 -7.83 -8.84
N LYS A 70 -8.97 -7.32 -9.68
CA LYS A 70 -9.30 -6.48 -10.84
C LYS A 70 -10.48 -7.12 -11.60
N ARG A 71 -11.62 -6.43 -11.65
CA ARG A 71 -12.82 -6.89 -12.36
C ARG A 71 -12.41 -7.08 -13.83
N ARG A 72 -12.53 -8.29 -14.38
CA ARG A 72 -12.43 -8.47 -15.83
C ARG A 72 -13.59 -7.72 -16.44
N GLU A 73 -13.32 -6.72 -17.27
CA GLU A 73 -14.35 -6.10 -18.10
C GLU A 73 -15.03 -7.21 -18.90
N VAL A 74 -16.33 -7.35 -18.69
CA VAL A 74 -17.17 -8.27 -19.46
C VAL A 74 -17.10 -7.77 -20.90
N ARG A 75 -16.47 -8.58 -21.74
CA ARG A 75 -16.35 -8.35 -23.18
C ARG A 75 -17.75 -8.09 -23.74
N ALA A 76 -17.92 -6.96 -24.41
CA ALA A 76 -19.14 -6.60 -25.11
C ALA A 76 -19.65 -7.80 -25.93
N ILE A 77 -20.90 -8.16 -25.68
CA ILE A 77 -21.65 -9.13 -26.49
C ILE A 77 -21.67 -8.54 -27.91
N ARG A 78 -21.02 -9.23 -28.83
CA ARG A 78 -21.22 -9.07 -30.28
C ARG A 78 -22.49 -9.80 -30.68
#